data_AF-A0A9X3WK31-F1
#
_entry.id   AF-A0A9X3WK31-F1
#
_cell.length_a   1.000
_cell.length_b   1.000
_cell.length_c   1.000
_cell.angle_alpha   90.00
_cell.angle_beta   90.00
_cell.angle_gamma   90.00
#
_symmetry.space_group_name_H-M   'P 1'
#
loop_
_entity.id
_entity.type
_entity.pdbx_description
1 polymer ?
#
loop_
_entity_poly.entity_id
_entity_poly.type
_entity_poly.pdbx_seq_one_letter_code
_entity_poly.pdbx_strand_id
1 'polypeptide(L)'
;MNYKEHVDEHLLIDYAKDQLDSDKRTEIIAHVNMCAQCQTNLKEWELLLNREQQIANDPSPYLKTRIHHSIAKHGKPKRTIAFKPIFASISGVMIVFLCVLLYINMRAQDLTYEVRQNEEIGESELFNHPNTNRLDIIPASTAQNVSGNVWINNATNEMLVEVQGLTHLAERDYQLWVIHSNDQFRSELLQLQNGTAKVYYRGEDLTKLERIKASVEPLGGSDKPTGPETFYVNFTR
;
A
#
# COMPACT_ATOMS: atom_id res chain seq x y z
N MET A 1 -10.03 26.59 44.49
CA MET A 1 -9.49 27.87 45.01
C MET A 1 -10.55 28.94 44.89
N ASN A 2 -10.75 29.73 45.94
CA ASN A 2 -11.79 30.76 46.04
C ASN A 2 -11.27 32.03 45.34
N TYR A 3 -11.99 32.57 44.35
CA TYR A 3 -11.55 33.67 43.48
C TYR A 3 -11.36 35.04 44.16
N LYS A 4 -11.29 35.07 45.49
CA LYS A 4 -11.04 36.26 46.31
C LYS A 4 -9.62 36.34 46.87
N GLU A 5 -8.83 35.26 46.75
CA GLU A 5 -7.44 35.23 47.18
C GLU A 5 -6.54 35.25 45.93
N HIS A 6 -5.76 36.32 45.79
CA HIS A 6 -4.80 36.50 44.70
C HIS A 6 -3.58 35.59 44.89
N VAL A 7 -2.93 35.23 43.80
CA VAL A 7 -1.64 34.51 43.84
C VAL A 7 -0.57 35.41 44.46
N ASP A 8 0.24 34.82 45.35
CA ASP A 8 1.38 35.51 45.96
C ASP A 8 2.35 36.03 44.91
N GLU A 9 2.84 37.26 45.11
CA GLU A 9 3.69 37.95 44.15
C GLU A 9 5.02 37.22 43.90
N HIS A 10 5.58 36.54 44.91
CA HIS A 10 6.81 35.75 44.75
C HIS A 10 6.61 34.61 43.75
N LEU A 11 5.45 33.95 43.77
CA LEU A 11 5.14 32.86 42.83
C LEU A 11 4.96 33.37 41.39
N LEU A 12 4.49 34.59 41.20
CA LEU A 12 4.39 35.20 39.86
C LEU A 12 5.78 35.55 39.29
N ILE A 13 6.71 35.99 40.13
CA ILE A 13 8.10 36.27 39.73
C ILE A 13 8.84 34.96 39.38
N ASP A 14 8.67 33.92 40.20
CA ASP A 14 9.27 32.60 39.95
C ASP A 14 8.74 31.97 38.66
N TYR A 15 7.44 32.18 38.36
CA TYR A 15 6.85 31.84 37.08
C TYR A 15 7.52 32.61 35.93
N ALA A 16 7.65 33.94 36.05
CA ALA A 16 8.23 34.79 35.01
C ALA A 16 9.72 34.50 34.75
N LYS A 17 10.44 33.95 35.74
CA LYS A 17 11.84 33.50 35.62
C LYS A 17 12.02 32.05 35.16
N ASP A 18 10.93 31.35 34.85
CA ASP A 18 10.92 29.92 34.45
C ASP A 18 11.46 28.97 35.54
N GLN A 19 11.33 29.33 36.82
CA GLN A 19 11.91 28.58 37.96
C GLN A 19 10.91 27.68 38.69
N LEU A 20 9.67 27.56 38.18
CA LEU A 20 8.63 26.72 38.78
C LEU A 20 8.51 25.35 38.11
N ASP A 21 8.23 24.36 38.95
CA ASP A 21 7.87 23.00 38.56
C ASP A 21 6.56 22.96 37.74
N SER A 22 6.46 21.96 36.87
CA SER A 22 5.43 21.83 35.82
C SER A 22 3.99 21.79 36.37
N ASP A 23 3.77 21.17 37.52
CA ASP A 23 2.45 21.05 38.15
C ASP A 23 1.97 22.40 38.71
N LYS A 24 2.84 23.13 39.42
CA LYS A 24 2.54 24.45 40.00
C LYS A 24 2.34 25.53 38.94
N ARG A 25 3.06 25.40 37.83
CA ARG A 25 2.94 26.29 36.66
C ARG A 25 1.52 26.27 36.09
N THR A 26 0.95 25.08 35.95
CA THR A 26 -0.39 24.89 35.38
C THR A 26 -1.48 25.48 36.27
N GLU A 27 -1.34 25.33 37.60
CA GLU A 27 -2.25 25.90 38.59
C GLU A 27 -2.23 27.44 38.58
N ILE A 28 -1.05 28.04 38.50
CA ILE A 28 -0.89 29.50 38.47
C ILE A 28 -1.44 30.08 37.16
N ILE A 29 -1.19 29.45 36.01
CA ILE A 29 -1.74 29.89 34.72
C ILE A 29 -3.27 29.85 34.74
N ALA A 30 -3.86 28.79 35.30
CA ALA A 30 -5.31 28.66 35.40
C ALA A 30 -5.92 29.82 36.22
N HIS A 31 -5.28 30.23 37.31
CA HIS A 31 -5.71 31.38 38.11
C HIS A 31 -5.50 32.71 37.39
N VAL A 32 -4.31 32.94 36.81
CA VAL A 32 -3.98 34.18 36.09
C VAL A 32 -4.96 34.40 34.94
N ASN A 33 -5.37 33.35 34.22
CA ASN A 33 -6.36 33.47 33.14
C ASN A 33 -7.75 33.95 33.63
N MET A 34 -8.07 33.76 34.91
CA MET A 34 -9.37 34.11 35.49
C MET A 34 -9.35 35.38 36.35
N CYS A 35 -8.17 35.91 36.72
CA CYS A 35 -8.02 37.10 37.57
C CYS A 35 -7.31 38.25 36.84
N ALA A 36 -8.05 39.32 36.52
CA ALA A 36 -7.51 40.48 35.82
C ALA A 36 -6.35 41.18 36.58
N GLN A 37 -6.37 41.16 37.91
CA GLN A 37 -5.31 41.78 38.72
C GLN A 37 -4.00 40.99 38.64
N CYS A 38 -4.06 39.65 38.69
CA CYS A 38 -2.88 38.80 38.54
C CYS A 38 -2.29 38.89 37.12
N GLN A 39 -3.11 39.13 36.09
CA GLN A 39 -2.62 39.35 34.72
C GLN A 39 -1.80 40.64 34.59
N THR A 40 -2.26 41.72 35.22
CA THR A 40 -1.56 43.00 35.19
C THR A 40 -0.21 42.89 35.90
N ASN A 41 -0.20 42.31 37.11
CA ASN A 41 1.03 42.12 37.88
C ASN A 41 2.05 41.25 37.13
N LEU A 42 1.60 40.16 36.48
CA LEU A 42 2.50 39.30 35.71
C LEU A 42 3.15 40.05 34.54
N LYS A 43 2.38 40.85 33.79
CA LYS A 43 2.91 41.66 32.67
C LYS A 43 3.92 42.70 33.13
N GLU A 44 3.70 43.33 34.28
CA GLU A 44 4.65 44.29 34.86
C GLU A 44 5.97 43.62 35.20
N TRP A 45 5.93 42.43 35.82
CA TRP A 45 7.13 41.66 36.15
C TRP A 45 7.88 41.17 34.90
N GLU A 46 7.19 40.70 33.86
CA GLU A 46 7.83 40.32 32.59
C GLU A 46 8.58 41.49 31.92
N LEU A 47 8.04 42.71 32.01
CA LEU A 47 8.67 43.92 31.47
C LEU A 47 9.93 44.33 32.26
N LEU A 48 9.89 44.23 33.59
CA LEU A 48 11.04 44.56 34.44
C LEU A 48 12.18 43.55 34.26
N LEU A 49 11.86 42.24 34.20
CA LEU A 49 12.84 41.18 34.02
C LEU A 49 13.50 41.21 32.64
N ASN A 50 12.74 41.48 31.57
CA ASN A 50 13.33 41.63 30.23
C ASN A 50 14.31 42.82 30.14
N ARG A 51 14.05 43.91 30.87
CA ARG A 51 14.95 45.07 30.90
C ARG A 51 16.29 44.74 31.58
N GLU A 52 16.28 43.99 32.69
CA GLU A 52 17.50 43.51 33.34
C GLU A 52 18.28 42.54 32.44
N GLN A 53 17.56 41.62 31.78
CA GLN A 53 18.16 40.66 30.84
C GLN A 53 18.86 41.36 29.66
N GLN A 54 18.32 42.48 29.17
CA GLN A 54 18.92 43.27 28.09
C GLN A 54 20.19 44.02 28.52
N ILE A 55 20.26 44.49 29.77
CA ILE A 55 21.44 45.18 30.30
C ILE A 55 22.58 44.19 30.58
N ALA A 56 22.26 42.94 30.93
CA ALA A 56 23.25 41.89 31.22
C ALA A 56 23.87 41.23 29.96
N ASN A 57 23.32 41.50 28.77
CA ASN A 57 23.65 40.77 27.53
C ASN A 57 24.55 41.55 26.54
N ASP A 58 25.31 42.56 26.98
CA ASP A 58 26.42 43.09 26.18
C ASP A 58 27.73 42.35 26.54
N PRO A 59 28.15 41.34 25.75
CA PRO A 59 29.34 40.57 26.10
C PRO A 59 30.60 41.43 25.97
N SER A 60 31.38 41.47 27.05
CA SER A 60 32.71 42.11 27.09
C SER A 60 33.54 41.81 25.83
N PRO A 61 34.20 42.81 25.22
CA PRO A 61 34.99 42.64 24.01
C PRO A 61 36.05 41.53 24.15
N TYR A 62 36.52 41.27 25.38
CA TYR A 62 37.49 40.25 25.68
C TYR A 62 36.95 38.81 25.50
N LEU A 63 35.64 38.60 25.73
CA LEU A 63 34.98 37.32 25.51
C LEU A 63 34.86 37.00 24.02
N LYS A 64 34.53 38.01 23.21
CA LYS A 64 34.44 37.90 21.74
C LYS A 64 35.79 37.52 21.13
N THR A 65 36.88 38.12 21.62
CA THR A 65 38.24 37.82 21.15
C THR A 65 38.69 36.40 21.54
N ARG A 66 38.38 35.93 22.76
CA ARG A 66 38.68 34.54 23.16
C ARG A 66 37.93 33.50 22.34
N ILE A 67 36.66 33.74 22.04
CA ILE A 67 35.87 32.84 21.18
C ILE A 67 36.44 32.80 19.76
N HIS A 68 36.75 33.97 19.17
CA HIS A 68 37.36 34.02 17.84
C HIS A 68 38.70 33.28 17.78
N HIS A 69 39.53 33.39 18.82
CA HIS A 69 40.81 32.70 18.87
C HIS A 69 40.70 31.19 19.10
N SER A 70 39.67 30.74 19.83
CA SER A 70 39.36 29.31 20.02
C SER A 70 38.83 28.67 18.73
N ILE A 71 38.03 29.38 17.94
CA ILE A 71 37.52 28.91 16.64
C ILE A 71 38.65 28.74 15.62
N ALA A 72 39.62 29.67 15.58
CA ALA A 72 40.76 29.59 14.67
C ALA A 72 41.69 28.40 14.93
N LYS A 73 41.77 27.93 16.19
CA LYS A 73 42.68 26.83 16.59
C LYS A 73 42.03 25.43 16.52
N HIS A 74 40.71 25.34 16.33
CA HIS A 74 39.97 24.08 16.19
C HIS A 74 39.24 23.92 14.85
N GLY A 75 39.32 24.92 13.96
CA GLY A 75 38.98 24.77 12.55
C GLY A 75 40.02 23.92 11.81
N LYS A 76 39.94 22.58 11.94
CA LYS A 76 40.49 21.71 10.88
C LYS A 76 39.90 22.20 9.56
N PRO A 77 40.67 22.34 8.46
CA PRO A 77 40.07 22.67 7.19
C PRO A 77 39.01 21.59 6.93
N LYS A 78 37.74 21.98 6.85
CA LYS A 78 36.73 21.12 6.27
C LYS A 78 37.29 20.78 4.90
N ARG A 79 37.65 19.52 4.68
CA ARG A 79 37.90 19.02 3.33
C ARG A 79 36.64 19.38 2.55
N THR A 80 36.73 20.43 1.75
CA THR A 80 35.75 20.65 0.70
C THR A 80 35.96 19.48 -0.23
N ILE A 81 35.09 18.48 -0.13
CA ILE A 81 34.93 17.54 -1.21
C ILE A 81 34.43 18.43 -2.35
N ALA A 82 35.36 18.85 -3.20
CA ALA A 82 35.01 19.41 -4.48
C ALA A 82 34.23 18.32 -5.19
N PHE A 83 32.90 18.43 -5.17
CA PHE A 83 32.02 17.66 -6.03
C PHE A 83 32.40 18.06 -7.45
N LYS A 84 33.33 17.31 -8.04
CA LYS A 84 33.51 17.30 -9.49
C LYS A 84 32.16 16.85 -10.07
N PRO A 85 31.55 17.59 -11.01
CA PRO A 85 30.25 17.27 -11.56
C PRO A 85 30.38 16.12 -12.58
N ILE A 86 30.83 14.95 -12.11
CA ILE A 86 30.91 13.72 -12.89
C ILE A 86 29.93 12.67 -12.32
N PHE A 87 29.48 12.83 -11.07
CA PHE A 87 28.49 11.92 -10.45
C PHE A 87 27.03 12.41 -10.50
N ALA A 88 26.79 13.66 -10.94
CA ALA A 88 25.42 14.18 -11.07
C ALA A 88 24.62 13.46 -12.19
N SER A 89 25.31 12.88 -13.19
CA SER A 89 24.64 12.15 -14.28
C SER A 89 24.29 10.70 -13.94
N ILE A 90 24.93 10.09 -12.93
CA ILE A 90 24.66 8.70 -12.54
C ILE A 90 23.43 8.61 -11.62
N SER A 91 23.21 9.63 -10.78
CA SER A 91 22.06 9.69 -9.86
C SER A 91 20.72 9.89 -10.59
N GLY A 92 20.70 10.69 -11.67
CA GLY A 92 19.48 10.91 -12.46
C GLY A 92 18.97 9.65 -13.14
N VAL A 93 19.88 8.85 -13.74
CA VAL A 93 19.52 7.60 -14.40
C VAL A 93 18.97 6.57 -13.40
N MET A 94 19.55 6.48 -12.20
CA MET A 94 19.07 5.54 -11.19
C MET A 94 17.69 5.90 -10.66
N ILE A 95 17.40 7.19 -10.47
CA ILE A 95 16.07 7.66 -10.04
C ILE A 95 15.04 7.43 -11.15
N VAL A 96 15.37 7.73 -12.40
CA VAL A 96 14.47 7.44 -13.53
C VAL A 96 14.23 5.94 -13.67
N PHE A 97 15.27 5.11 -13.53
CA PHE A 97 15.14 3.65 -13.57
C PHE A 97 14.30 3.12 -12.40
N LEU A 98 14.46 3.68 -11.19
CA LEU A 98 13.64 3.35 -10.04
C LEU A 98 12.18 3.78 -10.24
N CYS A 99 11.94 4.97 -10.78
CA CYS A 99 10.59 5.45 -11.11
C CYS A 99 9.95 4.63 -12.23
N VAL A 100 10.71 4.19 -13.23
CA VAL A 100 10.24 3.28 -14.29
C VAL A 100 9.93 1.90 -13.71
N LEU A 101 10.80 1.35 -12.87
CA LEU A 101 10.55 0.09 -12.16
C LEU A 101 9.33 0.19 -11.25
N LEU A 102 9.18 1.28 -10.49
CA LEU A 102 8.02 1.53 -9.65
C LEU A 102 6.75 1.71 -10.49
N TYR A 103 6.83 2.40 -11.62
CA TYR A 103 5.71 2.56 -12.54
C TYR A 103 5.29 1.22 -13.17
N ILE A 104 6.25 0.38 -13.58
CA ILE A 104 5.98 -0.98 -14.07
C ILE A 104 5.35 -1.85 -12.97
N ASN A 105 5.88 -1.80 -11.73
CA ASN A 105 5.35 -2.56 -10.59
C ASN A 105 3.95 -2.07 -10.15
N MET A 106 3.70 -0.76 -10.13
CA MET A 106 2.36 -0.21 -9.86
C MET A 106 1.37 -0.63 -10.93
N ARG A 107 1.77 -0.72 -12.20
CA ARG A 107 0.92 -1.27 -13.26
C ARG A 107 0.65 -2.78 -13.12
N ALA A 108 1.54 -3.49 -12.43
CA ALA A 108 1.38 -4.92 -12.16
C ALA A 108 0.52 -5.20 -10.90
N GLN A 109 0.29 -4.20 -10.06
CA GLN A 109 -0.53 -4.29 -8.84
C GLN A 109 -1.93 -3.69 -9.07
N ASP A 110 -2.82 -4.40 -9.77
CA ASP A 110 -4.27 -4.15 -9.64
C ASP A 110 -5.15 -5.30 -10.17
N LEU A 111 -4.73 -6.55 -10.01
CA LEU A 111 -5.67 -7.66 -10.02
C LEU A 111 -5.36 -8.64 -8.88
N THR A 112 -6.04 -8.49 -7.76
CA THR A 112 -6.21 -9.62 -6.84
C THR A 112 -7.23 -10.56 -7.44
N TYR A 113 -6.79 -11.36 -8.43
CA TYR A 113 -7.53 -12.52 -8.86
C TYR A 113 -7.01 -13.74 -8.09
N GLU A 114 -7.93 -14.60 -7.70
CA GLU A 114 -7.70 -15.82 -6.97
C GLU A 114 -8.07 -16.98 -7.89
N VAL A 115 -7.14 -17.91 -8.07
CA VAL A 115 -7.38 -19.17 -8.78
C VAL A 115 -7.08 -20.29 -7.81
N ARG A 116 -8.01 -21.24 -7.70
CA ARG A 116 -7.86 -22.45 -6.89
C ARG A 116 -8.25 -23.66 -7.73
N GLN A 117 -7.55 -24.77 -7.54
CA GLN A 117 -7.81 -25.99 -8.31
C GLN A 117 -8.09 -27.20 -7.43
N ASN A 118 -9.00 -28.05 -7.91
CA ASN A 118 -9.33 -29.35 -7.31
C ASN A 118 -9.53 -29.29 -5.79
N GLU A 119 -8.66 -29.92 -5.00
CA GLU A 119 -8.74 -30.01 -3.54
C GLU A 119 -8.62 -28.65 -2.81
N GLU A 120 -8.01 -27.65 -3.45
CA GLU A 120 -7.95 -26.28 -2.92
C GLU A 120 -9.32 -25.58 -2.99
N ILE A 121 -10.20 -26.07 -3.87
CA ILE A 121 -11.58 -25.63 -3.97
C ILE A 121 -12.32 -26.30 -2.82
N GLY A 122 -12.28 -25.64 -1.66
CA GLY A 122 -13.15 -25.98 -0.52
C GLY A 122 -14.63 -25.86 -0.88
N GLU A 123 -15.50 -25.92 0.13
CA GLU A 123 -16.93 -25.69 -0.08
C GLU A 123 -17.17 -24.28 -0.66
N SER A 124 -17.41 -24.20 -1.96
CA SER A 124 -17.62 -22.94 -2.65
C SER A 124 -19.03 -22.43 -2.36
N GLU A 125 -19.14 -21.24 -1.79
CA GLU A 125 -20.43 -20.56 -1.58
C GLU A 125 -21.14 -20.22 -2.90
N LEU A 126 -20.43 -20.32 -4.04
CA LEU A 126 -20.93 -20.08 -5.39
C LEU A 126 -22.26 -20.80 -5.65
N PHE A 127 -22.38 -22.07 -5.23
CA PHE A 127 -23.59 -22.86 -5.47
C PHE A 127 -24.82 -22.38 -4.68
N ASN A 128 -24.59 -21.68 -3.57
CA ASN A 128 -25.65 -21.23 -2.68
C ASN A 128 -26.16 -19.83 -3.05
N HIS A 129 -25.49 -19.13 -3.96
CA HIS A 129 -25.89 -17.80 -4.39
C HIS A 129 -27.03 -17.83 -5.42
N PRO A 130 -28.06 -16.98 -5.27
CA PRO A 130 -29.24 -16.98 -6.14
C PRO A 130 -28.96 -16.51 -7.58
N ASN A 131 -27.83 -15.85 -7.82
CA ASN A 131 -27.44 -15.31 -9.13
C ASN A 131 -26.41 -16.19 -9.87
N THR A 132 -26.22 -17.42 -9.41
CA THR A 132 -25.29 -18.36 -10.03
C THR A 132 -25.96 -19.06 -11.20
N ASN A 133 -25.46 -18.81 -12.40
CA ASN A 133 -25.90 -19.47 -13.62
C ASN A 133 -25.02 -20.67 -13.91
N ARG A 134 -25.62 -21.77 -14.39
CA ARG A 134 -24.92 -22.97 -14.85
C ARG A 134 -25.01 -23.07 -16.37
N LEU A 135 -23.87 -23.28 -17.02
CA LEU A 135 -23.75 -23.53 -18.46
C LEU A 135 -23.01 -24.85 -18.69
N ASP A 136 -23.48 -25.64 -19.65
CA ASP A 136 -22.78 -26.87 -20.04
C ASP A 136 -21.62 -26.54 -20.97
N ILE A 137 -20.50 -27.27 -20.83
CA ILE A 137 -19.41 -27.17 -21.80
C ILE A 137 -19.78 -27.83 -23.12
N ILE A 138 -19.29 -27.27 -24.22
CA ILE A 138 -19.45 -27.81 -25.56
C ILE A 138 -18.13 -28.48 -25.97
N PRO A 139 -18.10 -29.81 -26.20
CA PRO A 139 -16.92 -30.48 -26.72
C PRO A 139 -16.56 -29.93 -28.11
N ALA A 140 -15.28 -29.69 -28.35
CA ALA A 140 -14.80 -29.21 -29.65
C ALA A 140 -14.87 -30.31 -30.74
N SER A 141 -14.84 -31.58 -30.33
CA SER A 141 -14.99 -32.74 -31.21
C SER A 141 -15.95 -33.76 -30.62
N THR A 142 -16.85 -34.29 -31.45
CA THR A 142 -17.79 -35.35 -31.08
C THR A 142 -17.11 -36.66 -30.69
N ALA A 143 -15.84 -36.84 -31.07
CA ALA A 143 -15.04 -38.01 -30.70
C ALA A 143 -14.48 -37.93 -29.26
N GLN A 144 -14.43 -36.74 -28.67
CA GLN A 144 -13.97 -36.54 -27.31
C GLN A 144 -15.15 -36.70 -26.34
N ASN A 145 -15.07 -37.68 -25.44
CA ASN A 145 -16.08 -37.90 -24.40
C ASN A 145 -15.84 -36.96 -23.20
N VAL A 146 -15.80 -35.65 -23.50
CA VAL A 146 -15.58 -34.59 -22.51
C VAL A 146 -16.93 -33.99 -22.15
N SER A 147 -17.17 -33.77 -20.86
CA SER A 147 -18.40 -33.15 -20.36
C SER A 147 -18.11 -32.40 -19.09
N GLY A 148 -19.00 -31.49 -18.69
CA GLY A 148 -18.71 -30.58 -17.61
C GLY A 148 -19.62 -29.38 -17.60
N ASN A 149 -19.43 -28.54 -16.59
CA ASN A 149 -20.24 -27.37 -16.36
C ASN A 149 -19.37 -26.19 -15.96
N VAL A 150 -19.87 -25.01 -16.29
CA VAL A 150 -19.37 -23.74 -15.77
C VAL A 150 -20.47 -23.11 -14.94
N TRP A 151 -20.16 -22.83 -13.68
CA TRP A 151 -20.99 -21.99 -12.82
C TRP A 151 -20.41 -20.59 -12.79
N ILE A 152 -21.24 -19.58 -13.00
CA ILE A 152 -20.82 -18.18 -13.02
C ILE A 152 -21.76 -17.32 -12.19
N ASN A 153 -21.19 -16.45 -11.38
CA ASN A 153 -21.91 -15.45 -10.63
C ASN A 153 -21.30 -14.07 -10.86
N ASN A 154 -22.01 -13.26 -11.65
CA ASN A 154 -21.57 -11.92 -12.00
C ASN A 154 -21.68 -10.93 -10.82
N ALA A 155 -22.48 -11.24 -9.79
CA ALA A 155 -22.62 -10.37 -8.63
C ALA A 155 -21.42 -10.50 -7.67
N THR A 156 -20.84 -11.70 -7.57
CA THR A 156 -19.66 -11.97 -6.73
C THR A 156 -18.35 -12.03 -7.52
N ASN A 157 -18.41 -11.95 -8.86
CA ASN A 157 -17.29 -12.14 -9.79
C ASN A 157 -16.57 -13.48 -9.57
N GLU A 158 -17.36 -14.52 -9.39
CA GLU A 158 -16.88 -15.88 -9.17
C GLU A 158 -17.31 -16.81 -10.29
N MET A 159 -16.44 -17.76 -10.60
CA MET A 159 -16.65 -18.76 -11.62
C MET A 159 -16.03 -20.08 -11.19
N LEU A 160 -16.71 -21.18 -11.46
CA LEU A 160 -16.20 -22.53 -11.28
C LEU A 160 -16.36 -23.29 -12.58
N VAL A 161 -15.26 -23.84 -13.08
CA VAL A 161 -15.24 -24.76 -14.22
C VAL A 161 -14.98 -26.15 -13.69
N GLU A 162 -15.89 -27.08 -13.93
CA GLU A 162 -15.68 -28.51 -13.69
C GLU A 162 -15.78 -29.25 -15.01
N VAL A 163 -14.75 -30.02 -15.33
CA VAL A 163 -14.70 -30.83 -16.54
C VAL A 163 -14.25 -32.25 -16.19
N GLN A 164 -14.87 -33.21 -16.85
CA GLN A 164 -14.61 -34.65 -16.72
C GLN A 164 -14.41 -35.28 -18.10
N GLY A 165 -13.75 -36.44 -18.11
CA GLY A 165 -13.46 -37.18 -19.35
C GLY A 165 -12.17 -36.73 -20.05
N LEU A 166 -11.31 -35.98 -19.36
CA LEU A 166 -10.00 -35.61 -19.88
C LEU A 166 -9.03 -36.79 -19.74
N THR A 167 -8.27 -37.09 -20.80
CA THR A 167 -7.24 -38.13 -20.77
C THR A 167 -5.90 -37.55 -20.35
N HIS A 168 -5.14 -38.25 -19.50
CA HIS A 168 -3.79 -37.82 -19.16
C HIS A 168 -2.88 -37.84 -20.40
N LEU A 169 -2.11 -36.78 -20.60
CA LEU A 169 -1.20 -36.61 -21.73
C LEU A 169 0.23 -36.56 -21.20
N ALA A 170 1.12 -37.39 -21.74
CA ALA A 170 2.49 -37.53 -21.20
C ALA A 170 3.42 -36.35 -21.55
N GLU A 171 3.21 -35.71 -22.71
CA GLU A 171 4.11 -34.68 -23.27
C GLU A 171 3.41 -33.36 -23.53
N ARG A 172 2.18 -33.19 -23.01
CA ARG A 172 1.30 -32.05 -23.27
C ARG A 172 0.44 -31.79 -22.05
N ASP A 173 -0.01 -30.55 -21.92
CA ASP A 173 -0.92 -30.14 -20.86
C ASP A 173 -2.21 -29.59 -21.44
N TYR A 174 -3.29 -29.70 -20.67
CA TYR A 174 -4.49 -28.93 -20.97
C TYR A 174 -4.36 -27.54 -20.35
N GLN A 175 -4.70 -26.53 -21.12
CA GLN A 175 -4.73 -25.15 -20.65
C GLN A 175 -6.11 -24.56 -20.87
N LEU A 176 -6.66 -23.95 -19.82
CA LEU A 176 -7.91 -23.21 -19.83
C LEU A 176 -7.61 -21.75 -20.19
N TRP A 177 -8.47 -21.18 -21.03
CA TRP A 177 -8.41 -19.81 -21.50
C TRP A 177 -9.72 -19.10 -21.15
N VAL A 178 -9.60 -17.99 -20.45
CA VAL A 178 -10.71 -17.09 -20.10
C VAL A 178 -10.56 -15.86 -20.96
N ILE A 179 -11.46 -15.68 -21.93
CA ILE A 179 -11.37 -14.65 -22.98
C ILE A 179 -12.38 -13.55 -22.68
N HIS A 180 -11.89 -12.32 -22.54
CA HIS A 180 -12.69 -11.12 -22.32
C HIS A 180 -12.90 -10.34 -23.62
N SER A 181 -13.96 -9.54 -23.66
CA SER A 181 -14.38 -8.71 -24.81
C SER A 181 -13.36 -7.67 -25.32
N ASN A 182 -12.24 -7.46 -24.63
CA ASN A 182 -11.15 -6.58 -25.03
C ASN A 182 -9.95 -7.36 -25.62
N ASP A 183 -10.16 -8.60 -26.06
CA ASP A 183 -9.15 -9.56 -26.50
C ASP A 183 -8.07 -9.88 -25.44
N GLN A 184 -8.26 -9.46 -24.19
CA GLN A 184 -7.44 -9.94 -23.09
C GLN A 184 -7.89 -11.34 -22.75
N PHE A 185 -6.92 -12.23 -22.60
CA PHE A 185 -7.16 -13.58 -22.14
C PHE A 185 -6.32 -13.85 -20.90
N ARG A 186 -6.91 -14.59 -19.97
CA ARG A 186 -6.20 -15.23 -18.86
C ARG A 186 -6.08 -16.70 -19.16
N SER A 187 -5.06 -17.33 -18.61
CA SER A 187 -4.82 -18.74 -18.83
C SER A 187 -4.45 -19.45 -17.55
N GLU A 188 -4.88 -20.71 -17.44
CA GLU A 188 -4.58 -21.55 -16.30
C GLU A 188 -4.27 -22.98 -16.77
N LEU A 189 -3.19 -23.59 -16.27
CA LEU A 189 -2.89 -24.99 -16.55
C LEU A 189 -3.84 -25.89 -15.77
N LEU A 190 -4.52 -26.82 -16.43
CA LEU A 190 -5.45 -27.70 -15.75
C LEU A 190 -4.70 -28.82 -15.02
N GLN A 191 -4.87 -28.88 -13.71
CA GLN A 191 -4.40 -30.00 -12.91
C GLN A 191 -5.44 -31.12 -12.98
N LEU A 192 -5.10 -32.23 -13.63
CA LEU A 192 -6.00 -33.37 -13.78
C LEU A 192 -5.92 -34.28 -12.55
N GLN A 193 -7.09 -34.62 -12.00
CA GLN A 193 -7.28 -35.66 -11.00
C GLN A 193 -8.29 -36.69 -11.51
N ASN A 194 -7.84 -37.92 -11.75
CA ASN A 194 -8.69 -39.03 -12.22
C ASN A 194 -9.54 -38.67 -13.47
N GLY A 195 -8.95 -37.95 -14.44
CA GLY A 195 -9.63 -37.51 -15.65
C GLY A 195 -10.66 -36.39 -15.46
N THR A 196 -10.64 -35.76 -14.29
CA THR A 196 -11.44 -34.58 -13.94
C THR A 196 -10.50 -33.41 -13.66
N ALA A 197 -10.93 -32.18 -13.95
CA ALA A 197 -10.27 -30.97 -13.49
C ALA A 197 -11.32 -29.98 -13.00
N LYS A 198 -11.03 -29.33 -11.87
CA LYS A 198 -11.85 -28.25 -11.32
C LYS A 198 -11.01 -27.00 -11.17
N VAL A 199 -11.51 -25.87 -11.67
CA VAL A 199 -10.86 -24.57 -11.57
C VAL A 199 -11.86 -23.55 -11.05
N TYR A 200 -11.61 -23.03 -9.86
CA TYR A 200 -12.31 -21.89 -9.31
C TYR A 200 -11.53 -20.61 -9.63
N TYR A 201 -12.24 -19.61 -10.10
CA TYR A 201 -11.72 -18.29 -10.42
C TYR A 201 -12.57 -17.24 -9.71
N ARG A 202 -11.92 -16.32 -9.01
CA ARG A 202 -12.52 -15.10 -8.48
C ARG A 202 -11.64 -13.93 -8.86
N GLY A 203 -12.19 -12.91 -9.52
CA GLY A 203 -11.33 -11.86 -10.02
C GLY A 203 -12.06 -10.76 -10.77
N GLU A 204 -11.47 -10.35 -11.89
CA GLU A 204 -11.99 -9.23 -12.68
C GLU A 204 -13.44 -9.43 -13.13
N ASP A 205 -14.06 -8.31 -13.48
CA ASP A 205 -15.43 -8.18 -13.95
C ASP A 205 -15.83 -9.27 -14.97
N LEU A 206 -16.58 -10.26 -14.50
CA LEU A 206 -17.04 -11.39 -15.29
C LEU A 206 -18.12 -10.99 -16.31
N THR A 207 -18.68 -9.78 -16.22
CA THR A 207 -19.63 -9.27 -17.23
C THR A 207 -18.95 -9.02 -18.58
N LYS A 208 -17.61 -8.94 -18.60
CA LYS A 208 -16.81 -8.80 -19.82
C LYS A 208 -16.37 -10.13 -20.42
N LEU A 209 -16.70 -11.25 -19.77
CA LEU A 209 -16.36 -12.58 -20.24
C LEU A 209 -17.13 -12.88 -21.53
N GLU A 210 -16.41 -13.26 -22.57
CA GLU A 210 -16.99 -13.59 -23.88
C GLU A 210 -16.99 -15.11 -24.11
N ARG A 211 -15.87 -15.75 -23.78
CA ARG A 211 -15.67 -17.17 -24.03
C ARG A 211 -14.73 -17.78 -23.00
N ILE A 212 -15.02 -19.02 -22.63
CA ILE A 212 -14.03 -19.91 -22.03
C ILE A 212 -13.73 -21.01 -23.02
N LYS A 213 -12.47 -21.41 -23.13
CA LYS A 213 -12.09 -22.61 -23.88
C LYS A 213 -10.93 -23.33 -23.25
N ALA A 214 -10.79 -24.61 -23.51
CA ALA A 214 -9.57 -25.36 -23.21
C ALA A 214 -8.94 -25.90 -24.48
N SER A 215 -7.63 -26.00 -24.50
CA SER A 215 -6.86 -26.60 -25.60
C SER A 215 -5.73 -27.47 -25.07
N VAL A 216 -5.22 -28.34 -25.94
CA VAL A 216 -4.06 -29.19 -25.68
C VAL A 216 -2.78 -28.49 -26.09
N GLU A 217 -2.01 -28.00 -25.14
CA GLU A 217 -0.81 -27.17 -25.34
C GLU A 217 0.47 -27.98 -25.09
N PRO A 218 1.66 -27.47 -25.50
CA PRO A 218 2.95 -28.03 -25.10
C PRO A 218 3.09 -28.12 -23.57
N LEU A 219 4.00 -28.96 -23.10
CA LEU A 219 4.30 -29.10 -21.66
C LEU A 219 4.64 -27.74 -21.04
N GLY A 220 3.96 -27.39 -19.94
CA GLY A 220 4.05 -26.08 -19.29
C GLY A 220 3.14 -25.00 -19.89
N GLY A 221 2.35 -25.35 -20.92
CA GLY A 221 1.39 -24.45 -21.56
C GLY A 221 1.98 -23.55 -22.63
N SER A 222 1.27 -22.48 -22.92
CA SER A 222 1.64 -21.45 -23.89
C SER A 222 1.16 -20.08 -23.44
N ASP A 223 1.77 -19.02 -23.98
CA ASP A 223 1.34 -17.64 -23.76
C ASP A 223 0.09 -17.27 -24.56
N LYS A 224 -0.30 -18.11 -25.51
CA LYS A 224 -1.49 -17.96 -26.37
C LYS A 224 -1.95 -19.34 -26.82
N PRO A 225 -3.22 -19.54 -27.19
CA PRO A 225 -3.69 -20.83 -27.68
C PRO A 225 -2.92 -21.25 -28.95
N THR A 226 -2.25 -22.41 -28.91
CA THR A 226 -1.55 -22.98 -30.07
C THR A 226 -2.07 -24.36 -30.45
N GLY A 227 -2.72 -25.04 -29.50
CA GLY A 227 -3.20 -26.39 -29.63
C GLY A 227 -4.60 -26.54 -30.23
N PRO A 228 -5.01 -27.79 -30.54
CA PRO A 228 -6.39 -28.09 -30.83
C PRO A 228 -7.27 -27.83 -29.61
N GLU A 229 -8.47 -27.29 -29.85
CA GLU A 229 -9.47 -27.06 -28.81
C GLU A 229 -10.06 -28.39 -28.32
N THR A 230 -10.35 -28.45 -27.02
CA THR A 230 -10.94 -29.61 -26.33
C THR A 230 -12.41 -29.36 -26.03
N PHE A 231 -12.71 -28.20 -25.43
CA PHE A 231 -14.07 -27.76 -25.16
C PHE A 231 -14.13 -26.23 -25.09
N TYR A 232 -15.34 -25.68 -25.18
CA TYR A 232 -15.59 -24.25 -25.00
C TYR A 232 -16.98 -23.96 -24.45
N VAL A 233 -17.16 -22.75 -23.94
CA VAL A 233 -18.44 -22.14 -23.55
C VAL A 233 -18.47 -20.72 -24.09
N ASN A 234 -19.55 -20.36 -24.76
CA ASN A 234 -19.80 -18.99 -25.19
C ASN A 234 -20.76 -18.32 -24.21
N PHE A 235 -20.41 -17.12 -23.76
CA PHE A 235 -21.27 -16.30 -22.92
C PHE A 235 -21.96 -15.30 -23.85
N THR A 236 -23.16 -15.65 -24.29
CA THR A 236 -23.99 -14.77 -25.13
C THR A 236 -24.36 -13.52 -24.33
N ARG A 237 -24.14 -12.34 -24.89
CA ARG A 237 -24.73 -11.09 -24.37
C ARG A 237 -26.22 -11.02 -24.68
#